data_AF-A0A192GYG6-F1
#
_entry.id   AF-A0A192GYG6-F1
#
_cell.length_a   1.000
_cell.length_b   1.000
_cell.length_c   1.000
_cell.angle_alpha   90.00
_cell.angle_beta   90.00
_cell.angle_gamma   90.00
#
_symmetry.space_group_name_H-M   'P 1'
#
loop_
_entity.id
_entity.type
_entity.pdbx_description
1 polymer ?
#
loop_
_entity_poly.entity_id
_entity_poly.type
_entity_poly.pdbx_seq_one_letter_code
_entity_poly.pdbx_strand_id
1 'polypeptide(L)'
;MKHHSIKETCKVLSVPRSTYYEHQQNHVSPQAKRRKTLSQSIKRIYFNSRRIYGAPKILKALQKEGKTASIKLVQRLMRQMGLNQSRARSGIINKLMILMRLIIQIYSRKIFVQPVQIKSGVQT
;
A
#
# COMPACT_ATOMS: atom_id res chain seq x y z
N MET A 1 -38.33 12.58 9.14
CA MET A 1 -37.53 11.37 9.41
C MET A 1 -37.35 11.27 10.92
N LYS A 2 -37.77 10.18 11.56
CA LYS A 2 -37.67 10.03 13.03
C LYS A 2 -36.20 9.79 13.40
N HIS A 3 -35.61 10.68 14.18
CA HIS A 3 -34.29 10.45 14.79
C HIS A 3 -34.50 9.59 16.04
N HIS A 4 -34.11 8.32 15.97
CA HIS A 4 -34.13 7.42 17.12
C HIS A 4 -32.81 7.52 17.87
N SER A 5 -32.89 7.63 19.19
CA SER A 5 -31.71 7.67 20.04
C SER A 5 -31.07 6.28 20.11
N ILE A 6 -29.74 6.20 20.07
CA ILE A 6 -29.00 4.93 20.20
C ILE A 6 -29.44 4.15 21.46
N LYS A 7 -29.83 4.86 22.52
CA LYS A 7 -30.36 4.26 23.76
C LYS A 7 -31.66 3.49 23.52
N GLU A 8 -32.56 4.02 22.69
CA GLU A 8 -33.84 3.39 22.36
C GLU A 8 -33.60 2.15 21.49
N THR A 9 -32.72 2.26 20.49
CA THR A 9 -32.37 1.16 19.59
C THR A 9 -31.73 0.00 20.36
N CYS A 10 -30.77 0.28 21.24
CA CYS A 10 -30.15 -0.72 22.11
C CYS A 10 -31.15 -1.38 23.06
N LYS A 11 -32.15 -0.61 23.57
CA LYS A 11 -33.19 -1.13 24.45
C LYS A 11 -34.15 -2.08 23.71
N VAL A 12 -34.56 -1.74 22.49
CA VAL A 12 -35.42 -2.60 21.65
C VAL A 12 -34.70 -3.89 21.28
N LEU A 13 -33.40 -3.80 20.94
CA LEU A 13 -32.58 -4.95 20.56
C LEU A 13 -32.03 -5.73 21.77
N SER A 14 -32.32 -5.31 23.00
CA SER A 14 -31.80 -5.90 24.25
C SER A 14 -30.28 -6.09 24.28
N VAL A 15 -29.53 -5.14 23.72
CA VAL A 15 -28.05 -5.19 23.65
C VAL A 15 -27.45 -4.09 24.52
N PRO A 16 -26.37 -4.36 25.29
CA PRO A 16 -25.66 -3.32 26.01
C PRO A 16 -25.14 -2.21 25.08
N ARG A 17 -25.15 -0.97 25.58
CA ARG A 17 -24.69 0.20 24.81
C ARG A 17 -23.20 0.12 24.46
N SER A 18 -22.39 -0.49 25.33
CA SER A 18 -20.97 -0.76 25.09
C SER A 18 -20.76 -1.65 23.86
N THR A 19 -21.54 -2.72 23.74
CA THR A 19 -21.51 -3.65 22.60
C THR A 19 -21.87 -2.97 21.28
N TYR A 20 -22.83 -2.02 21.28
CA TYR A 20 -23.14 -1.23 20.09
C TYR A 20 -21.93 -0.43 19.59
N TYR A 21 -21.26 0.30 20.49
CA TYR A 21 -20.09 1.10 20.12
C TYR A 21 -18.87 0.23 19.79
N GLU A 22 -18.68 -0.88 20.49
CA GLU A 22 -17.64 -1.87 20.22
C GLU A 22 -17.81 -2.46 18.80
N HIS A 23 -19.02 -2.92 18.47
CA HIS A 23 -19.35 -3.41 17.14
C HIS A 23 -19.15 -2.31 16.09
N GLN A 24 -19.63 -1.08 16.35
CA GLN A 24 -19.46 0.04 15.43
C GLN A 24 -17.97 0.38 15.18
N GLN A 25 -17.11 0.26 16.20
CA GLN A 25 -15.67 0.54 16.09
C GLN A 25 -14.90 -0.61 15.44
N ASN A 26 -15.30 -1.86 15.69
CA ASN A 26 -14.60 -3.06 15.24
C ASN A 26 -15.04 -3.55 13.84
N HIS A 27 -16.17 -3.09 13.32
CA HIS A 27 -16.64 -3.48 11.99
C HIS A 27 -15.89 -2.77 10.85
N VAL A 28 -14.69 -3.26 10.55
CA VAL A 28 -14.02 -2.98 9.28
C VAL A 28 -14.62 -3.87 8.20
N SER A 29 -15.49 -3.31 7.35
CA SER A 29 -16.06 -4.03 6.21
C SER A 29 -14.96 -4.71 5.37
N PRO A 30 -15.21 -5.91 4.81
CA PRO A 30 -14.30 -6.56 3.86
C PRO A 30 -13.87 -5.63 2.70
N GLN A 31 -14.76 -4.76 2.22
CA GLN A 31 -14.40 -3.76 1.20
C GLN A 31 -13.46 -2.68 1.74
N ALA A 32 -13.61 -2.27 3.00
CA ALA A 32 -12.69 -1.31 3.63
C ALA A 32 -11.28 -1.92 3.76
N LYS A 33 -11.19 -3.19 4.16
CA LYS A 33 -9.91 -3.94 4.19
C LYS A 33 -9.27 -4.02 2.79
N ARG A 34 -10.05 -4.40 1.76
CA ARG A 34 -9.57 -4.44 0.36
C ARG A 34 -9.14 -3.07 -0.15
N ARG A 35 -9.84 -1.99 0.21
CA ARG A 35 -9.44 -0.62 -0.16
C ARG A 35 -8.14 -0.22 0.54
N LYS A 36 -7.95 -0.60 1.82
CA LYS A 36 -6.71 -0.35 2.56
C LYS A 36 -5.50 -1.01 1.90
N THR A 37 -5.61 -2.29 1.52
CA THR A 37 -4.53 -3.02 0.83
C THR A 37 -4.26 -2.46 -0.57
N LEU A 38 -5.30 -2.05 -1.29
CA LEU A 38 -5.16 -1.38 -2.58
C LEU A 38 -4.45 -0.02 -2.44
N SER A 39 -4.84 0.80 -1.46
CA SER A 39 -4.20 2.07 -1.15
C SER A 39 -2.71 1.93 -0.82
N GLN A 40 -2.34 0.92 -0.05
CA GLN A 40 -0.93 0.60 0.23
C GLN A 40 -0.16 0.25 -1.05
N SER A 41 -0.77 -0.56 -1.92
CA SER A 41 -0.17 -0.92 -3.22
C SER A 41 0.01 0.31 -4.12
N ILE A 42 -1.00 1.18 -4.18
CA ILE A 42 -0.95 2.45 -4.92
C ILE A 42 0.18 3.33 -4.37
N LYS A 43 0.30 3.50 -3.04
CA LYS A 43 1.38 4.26 -2.42
C LYS A 43 2.74 3.68 -2.80
N ARG A 44 2.95 2.36 -2.66
CA ARG A 44 4.21 1.71 -3.02
C ARG A 44 4.58 1.98 -4.48
N ILE A 45 3.66 1.76 -5.41
CA ILE A 45 3.91 2.01 -6.84
C ILE A 45 4.20 3.49 -7.09
N TYR A 46 3.44 4.40 -6.46
CA TYR A 46 3.61 5.83 -6.59
C TYR A 46 5.01 6.29 -6.13
N PHE A 47 5.45 5.89 -4.94
CA PHE A 47 6.79 6.24 -4.44
C PHE A 47 7.90 5.53 -5.20
N ASN A 48 7.72 4.25 -5.59
CA ASN A 48 8.68 3.51 -6.41
C ASN A 48 8.84 4.12 -7.81
N SER A 49 7.79 4.75 -8.33
CA SER A 49 7.79 5.52 -9.58
C SER A 49 8.22 6.98 -9.40
N ARG A 50 8.73 7.33 -8.22
CA ARG A 50 9.18 8.69 -7.87
C ARG A 50 8.11 9.77 -8.05
N ARG A 51 6.84 9.41 -7.78
CA ARG A 51 5.69 10.31 -7.90
C ARG A 51 5.38 10.76 -9.33
N ILE A 52 5.98 10.11 -10.34
CA ILE A 52 5.77 10.39 -11.76
C ILE A 52 4.49 9.75 -12.27
N TYR A 53 4.14 8.56 -11.77
CA TYR A 53 3.01 7.81 -12.29
C TYR A 53 1.70 8.41 -11.80
N GLY A 54 0.87 8.85 -12.75
CA GLY A 54 -0.53 9.16 -12.51
C GLY A 54 -1.42 7.91 -12.51
N ALA A 55 -2.71 8.10 -12.22
CA ALA A 55 -3.69 7.01 -12.08
C ALA A 55 -3.70 5.99 -13.24
N PRO A 56 -3.59 6.37 -14.53
CA PRO A 56 -3.57 5.39 -15.63
C PRO A 56 -2.35 4.46 -15.59
N LYS A 57 -1.17 4.99 -15.25
CA LYS A 57 0.07 4.20 -15.17
C LYS A 57 0.10 3.30 -13.94
N ILE A 58 -0.43 3.80 -12.81
CA ILE A 58 -0.58 3.01 -11.59
C ILE A 58 -1.56 1.86 -11.82
N LEU A 59 -2.67 2.09 -12.52
CA LEU A 59 -3.63 1.02 -12.86
C LEU A 59 -2.96 -0.09 -13.67
N LYS A 60 -2.19 0.26 -14.71
CA LYS A 60 -1.43 -0.73 -15.50
C LYS A 60 -0.44 -1.52 -14.64
N ALA A 61 0.26 -0.85 -13.72
CA ALA A 61 1.17 -1.52 -12.80
C ALA A 61 0.44 -2.46 -11.81
N LEU A 62 -0.73 -2.06 -11.32
CA LEU A 62 -1.58 -2.92 -10.48
C LEU A 62 -2.08 -4.15 -11.24
N GLN A 63 -2.48 -3.99 -12.51
CA GLN A 63 -2.90 -5.11 -13.36
C GLN A 63 -1.76 -6.11 -13.58
N LYS A 64 -0.52 -5.63 -13.77
CA LYS A 64 0.67 -6.49 -13.84
C LYS A 64 0.94 -7.28 -12.56
N GLU A 65 0.53 -6.75 -11.41
CA GLU A 65 0.57 -7.44 -10.12
C GLU A 65 -0.67 -8.31 -9.86
N GLY A 66 -1.54 -8.54 -10.87
CA GLY A 66 -2.75 -9.35 -10.74
C GLY A 66 -3.90 -8.66 -9.99
N LYS A 67 -3.80 -7.36 -9.71
CA LYS A 67 -4.82 -6.61 -8.95
C LYS A 67 -5.78 -5.90 -9.89
N THR A 68 -7.07 -6.23 -9.79
CA THR A 68 -8.15 -5.58 -10.54
C THR A 68 -8.75 -4.43 -9.75
N ALA A 69 -8.77 -3.24 -10.35
CA ALA A 69 -9.38 -2.03 -9.82
C ALA A 69 -9.88 -1.13 -10.96
N SER A 70 -10.88 -0.29 -10.70
CA SER A 70 -11.33 0.70 -11.69
C SER A 70 -10.45 1.95 -11.65
N ILE A 71 -10.32 2.62 -12.80
CA ILE A 71 -9.54 3.87 -12.89
C ILE A 71 -10.10 4.97 -11.96
N LYS A 72 -11.44 5.08 -11.87
CA LYS A 72 -12.12 6.01 -10.97
C LYS A 72 -11.80 5.73 -9.50
N LEU A 73 -11.71 4.44 -9.11
CA LEU A 73 -11.34 4.06 -7.76
C LEU A 73 -9.89 4.45 -7.45
N VAL A 74 -8.97 4.18 -8.37
CA VAL A 74 -7.55 4.56 -8.23
C VAL A 74 -7.41 6.07 -8.10
N GLN A 75 -8.08 6.85 -8.95
CA GLN A 75 -8.09 8.32 -8.87
C GLN A 75 -8.63 8.82 -7.53
N ARG A 76 -9.76 8.27 -7.05
CA ARG A 76 -10.35 8.64 -5.76
C ARG A 76 -9.39 8.34 -4.61
N LEU A 77 -8.79 7.15 -4.58
CA LEU A 77 -7.85 6.77 -3.53
C LEU A 77 -6.59 7.64 -3.57
N MET A 78 -6.07 7.96 -4.76
CA MET A 78 -4.93 8.89 -4.90
C MET A 78 -5.27 10.27 -4.34
N ARG A 79 -6.45 10.82 -4.65
CA ARG A 79 -6.93 12.11 -4.12
C ARG A 79 -7.06 12.08 -2.60
N GLN A 80 -7.68 11.04 -2.05
CA GLN A 80 -7.83 10.86 -0.59
C GLN A 80 -6.48 10.78 0.13
N MET A 81 -5.44 10.29 -0.56
CA MET A 81 -4.08 10.17 -0.02
C MET A 81 -3.19 11.38 -0.35
N GLY A 82 -3.71 12.42 -1.00
CA GLY A 82 -2.94 13.61 -1.40
C GLY A 82 -1.85 13.32 -2.46
N LEU A 83 -1.96 12.21 -3.19
CA LEU A 83 -0.98 11.81 -4.19
C LEU A 83 -1.24 12.56 -5.51
N ASN A 84 -0.75 13.79 -5.58
CA ASN A 84 -0.85 14.65 -6.75
C ASN A 84 0.38 14.48 -7.64
N GLN A 85 0.17 14.15 -8.91
CA GLN A 85 1.25 14.01 -9.89
C GLN A 85 2.08 15.31 -9.93
N SER A 86 3.35 15.21 -9.53
CA SER A 86 4.29 16.32 -9.61
C SER A 86 4.66 16.52 -11.08
N ARG A 87 4.22 17.63 -11.70
CA ARG A 87 4.53 17.98 -13.10
C ARG A 87 5.98 18.48 -13.31
N ALA A 88 6.87 18.31 -12.33
CA ALA A 88 8.25 18.76 -12.44
C ALA A 88 9.03 17.83 -13.39
N ARG A 89 9.13 18.22 -14.67
CA ARG A 89 10.09 17.65 -15.61
C ARG A 89 11.49 18.02 -15.13
N SER A 90 12.16 17.14 -14.40
CA SER A 90 13.61 17.27 -14.17
C SER A 90 14.31 16.00 -14.64
N GLY A 91 14.78 16.03 -15.90
CA GLY A 91 15.49 14.92 -16.55
C GLY A 91 16.80 14.56 -15.86
N ILE A 92 17.38 15.49 -15.09
CA ILE A 92 18.63 15.33 -14.33
C ILE A 92 18.43 14.34 -13.18
N ILE A 93 17.37 14.52 -12.38
CA ILE A 93 17.04 13.62 -11.25
C ILE A 93 16.75 12.20 -11.75
N ASN A 94 16.08 12.05 -12.90
CA ASN A 94 15.78 10.75 -13.49
C ASN A 94 17.07 9.98 -13.88
N LYS A 95 18.08 10.69 -14.40
CA LYS A 95 19.37 10.12 -14.83
C LYS A 95 20.23 9.68 -13.63
N LEU A 96 20.36 10.53 -12.61
CA LEU A 96 21.04 10.20 -11.36
C LEU A 96 20.37 9.02 -10.61
N MET A 97 19.04 8.95 -10.61
CA MET A 97 18.32 7.90 -9.89
C MET A 97 18.27 6.54 -10.60
N ILE A 98 18.51 6.48 -11.93
CA ILE A 98 18.74 5.20 -12.64
C ILE A 98 20.08 4.62 -12.22
N LEU A 99 21.12 5.46 -12.13
CA LEU A 99 22.44 5.07 -11.65
C LEU A 99 22.37 4.56 -10.21
N MET A 100 21.70 5.27 -9.30
CA MET A 100 21.52 4.81 -7.92
C MET A 100 20.77 3.46 -7.82
N ARG A 101 19.80 3.21 -8.71
CA ARG A 101 19.04 1.95 -8.74
C ARG A 101 19.89 0.77 -9.22
N LEU A 102 20.76 0.99 -10.21
CA LEU A 102 21.78 0.02 -10.63
C LEU A 102 22.76 -0.28 -9.49
N ILE A 103 23.23 0.76 -8.82
CA ILE A 103 24.16 0.63 -7.69
C ILE A 103 23.54 -0.20 -6.57
N ILE A 104 22.34 0.13 -6.08
CA ILE A 104 21.64 -0.65 -5.05
C ILE A 104 21.38 -2.11 -5.49
N GLN A 105 21.04 -2.33 -6.78
CA GLN A 105 20.84 -3.67 -7.34
C GLN A 105 22.15 -4.48 -7.39
N ILE A 106 23.27 -3.83 -7.69
CA ILE A 106 24.60 -4.42 -7.67
C ILE A 106 24.99 -4.79 -6.23
N TYR A 107 24.81 -3.87 -5.27
CA TYR A 107 25.12 -4.13 -3.86
C TYR A 107 24.23 -5.23 -3.25
N SER A 108 22.95 -5.31 -3.63
CA SER A 108 22.05 -6.38 -3.17
C SER A 108 22.36 -7.75 -3.78
N ARG A 109 22.97 -7.81 -4.96
CA ARG A 109 23.41 -9.07 -5.61
C ARG A 109 24.74 -9.59 -5.07
N LYS A 110 25.64 -8.71 -4.60
CA LYS A 110 26.99 -9.08 -4.14
C LYS A 110 27.04 -9.72 -2.75
N ILE A 111 25.95 -9.65 -1.98
CA ILE A 111 25.84 -10.24 -0.63
C ILE A 111 25.50 -11.75 -0.65
N PHE A 112 25.10 -12.33 -1.79
CA PHE A 112 24.61 -13.71 -1.86
C PHE A 112 25.61 -14.77 -2.38
N VAL A 113 26.89 -14.43 -2.61
CA VAL A 113 27.88 -15.41 -3.10
C VAL A 113 29.13 -15.45 -2.24
N GLN A 114 29.06 -16.22 -1.14
CA GLN A 114 30.12 -17.13 -0.71
C GLN A 114 29.52 -18.24 0.18
N PRO A 115 29.32 -19.48 -0.30
CA PRO A 115 29.36 -20.63 0.60
C PRO A 115 30.83 -20.86 0.95
N VAL A 116 31.29 -20.26 2.06
CA VAL A 116 32.56 -20.66 2.68
C VAL A 116 32.37 -22.09 3.19
N GLN A 117 32.97 -23.04 2.47
CA GLN A 117 33.15 -24.42 2.89
C GLN A 117 34.14 -24.41 4.06
N ILE A 118 33.64 -24.50 5.29
CA ILE A 118 34.49 -24.81 6.45
C ILE A 118 34.81 -26.29 6.35
N LYS A 119 35.92 -26.63 5.69
CA LYS A 119 36.47 -27.98 5.74
C LYS A 119 36.91 -28.27 7.17
N SER A 120 36.37 -29.37 7.69
CA SER A 120 36.84 -30.14 8.84
C SER A 120 38.37 -30.22 8.90
N GLY A 121 38.94 -29.98 10.08
CA GLY A 121 40.36 -30.16 10.35
C GLY A 121 40.68 -29.97 11.84
N VAL A 122 40.07 -30.78 12.72
CA VAL A 122 40.62 -31.00 14.06
C VAL A 122 41.62 -32.15 13.92
N GLN A 123 42.90 -31.80 13.95
CA GLN A 123 43.99 -32.70 14.30
C GLN A 123 44.83 -31.98 15.35
N THR A 124 44.53 -32.28 16.62
CA THR A 124 45.47 -32.53 17.71
C THR A 124 44.67 -33.19 18.82
#